data_AF-A0A1G9QWX2-F1
#
_entry.id   AF-A0A1G9QWX2-F1
#
_cell.length_a   1.000
_cell.length_b   1.000
_cell.length_c   1.000
_cell.angle_alpha   90.00
_cell.angle_beta   90.00
_cell.angle_gamma   90.00
#
_symmetry.space_group_name_H-M   'P 1'
#
loop_
_entity.id
_entity.type
_entity.pdbx_description
1 polymer ?
#
loop_
_entity_poly.entity_id
_entity_poly.type
_entity_poly.pdbx_seq_one_letter_code
_entity_poly.pdbx_strand_id
1 'polypeptide(L)' 'MARCKFCGKKLDDAGYCTNEKCPESIRAKIMQAAAQEETTATETTTHTKEA' A
#
# COMPACT_ATOMS: atom_id res chain seq x y z
N MET A 1 -9.87 -19.40 -9.83
CA MET A 1 -10.13 -18.02 -9.37
C MET A 1 -9.87 -17.92 -7.89
N ALA A 2 -8.91 -17.08 -7.48
CA ALA A 2 -8.70 -16.79 -6.07
C ALA A 2 -9.79 -15.82 -5.57
N ARG A 3 -10.28 -16.05 -4.34
CA ARG A 3 -11.26 -15.18 -3.67
C ARG A 3 -10.66 -14.65 -2.38
N CYS A 4 -10.95 -13.40 -2.06
CA CYS A 4 -10.50 -12.76 -0.84
C CYS A 4 -11.09 -13.50 0.37
N LYS A 5 -10.25 -13.91 1.32
CA LYS A 5 -10.69 -14.63 2.54
C LYS A 5 -11.53 -13.76 3.48
N PHE A 6 -11.46 -12.44 3.35
CA PHE A 6 -12.18 -11.49 4.22
C PHE A 6 -13.55 -11.11 3.67
N CYS A 7 -13.66 -10.82 2.36
CA CYS A 7 -14.91 -10.33 1.76
C CYS A 7 -15.51 -11.26 0.70
N GLY A 8 -14.87 -12.38 0.36
CA GLY A 8 -15.35 -13.36 -0.62
C GLY A 8 -15.39 -12.88 -2.08
N LYS A 9 -15.03 -11.61 -2.35
CA LYS A 9 -14.92 -11.04 -3.69
C LYS A 9 -13.76 -11.68 -4.46
N LYS A 10 -13.82 -11.58 -5.79
CA LYS A 10 -12.74 -12.04 -6.66
C LYS A 10 -11.48 -11.19 -6.40
N LEU A 11 -10.34 -11.85 -6.36
CA LEU A 11 -9.02 -11.22 -6.36
C LEU A 11 -8.63 -10.88 -7.81
N ASP A 12 -7.77 -9.88 -7.95
CA ASP A 12 -7.14 -9.52 -9.22
C ASP A 12 -6.08 -10.55 -9.66
N ASP A 13 -5.53 -10.44 -10.87
CA ASP A 13 -4.48 -11.31 -11.41
C ASP A 13 -3.19 -11.25 -10.58
N ALA A 14 -2.93 -10.11 -9.94
CA ALA A 14 -1.84 -9.93 -8.99
C ALA A 14 -2.13 -10.51 -7.59
N GLY A 15 -3.31 -11.11 -7.37
CA GLY A 15 -3.69 -11.71 -6.09
C GLY A 15 -4.14 -10.71 -5.02
N TYR A 16 -4.40 -9.46 -5.38
CA TYR A 16 -4.89 -8.41 -4.48
C TYR A 16 -6.42 -8.28 -4.50
N CYS A 17 -6.99 -7.87 -3.37
CA CYS A 17 -8.41 -7.58 -3.28
C CYS A 17 -8.75 -6.23 -3.95
N THR A 18 -9.65 -6.26 -4.92
CA THR A 18 -10.14 -5.05 -5.65
C THR A 18 -11.28 -4.34 -4.93
N ASN A 19 -11.81 -4.91 -3.83
CA ASN A 19 -12.90 -4.32 -3.09
C ASN A 19 -12.40 -3.23 -2.15
N GLU A 20 -12.71 -1.97 -2.46
CA GLU A 20 -12.25 -0.80 -1.70
C GLU A 20 -12.68 -0.77 -0.23
N LYS A 21 -13.75 -1.49 0.12
CA LYS A 21 -14.22 -1.64 1.51
C LYS A 21 -13.60 -2.84 2.24
N CYS A 22 -12.81 -3.66 1.55
CA CYS A 22 -12.19 -4.82 2.15
C CYS A 22 -10.97 -4.39 2.99
N PRO A 23 -10.83 -4.88 4.24
CA PRO A 23 -9.69 -4.53 5.09
C PRO A 23 -8.34 -4.89 4.46
N GLU A 24 -8.28 -5.94 3.64
CA GLU A 24 -7.06 -6.35 2.94
C GLU A 24 -6.72 -5.39 1.79
N SER A 25 -7.72 -4.97 1.00
CA SER A 25 -7.54 -3.94 -0.04
C SER A 25 -7.08 -2.61 0.56
N ILE A 26 -7.66 -2.19 1.69
CA ILE A 26 -7.28 -0.97 2.40
C ILE A 26 -5.84 -1.08 2.91
N ARG A 27 -5.46 -2.21 3.52
CA ARG A 27 -4.07 -2.47 3.94
C ARG A 27 -3.11 -2.40 2.76
N ALA A 28 -3.44 -3.04 1.65
CA ALA A 28 -2.61 -3.04 0.45
C ALA A 28 -2.46 -1.62 -0.12
N LYS A 29 -3.52 -0.80 -0.14
CA LYS A 29 -3.46 0.61 -0.54
C LYS A 29 -2.57 1.43 0.40
N ILE A 30 -2.70 1.26 1.71
CA ILE A 30 -1.88 1.96 2.71
C ILE A 30 -0.39 1.58 2.57
N MET A 31 -0.10 0.29 2.41
CA MET A 31 1.28 -0.19 2.22
C MET A 31 1.88 0.27 0.89
N GLN A 32 1.09 0.30 -0.19
CA GLN A 32 1.53 0.84 -1.48
C GLN A 32 1.76 2.36 -1.42
N ALA A 33 0.88 3.10 -0.74
CA ALA A 33 1.06 4.53 -0.53
C ALA A 33 2.34 4.80 0.27
N ALA A 34 2.55 4.09 1.38
CA ALA A 34 3.76 4.22 2.19
C ALA A 34 5.04 3.88 1.39
N ALA A 35 5.00 2.83 0.56
CA ALA A 35 6.13 2.46 -0.30
C ALA A 35 6.41 3.50 -1.41
N GLN A 36 5.39 4.17 -1.93
CA GLN A 36 5.55 5.25 -2.91
C GLN A 36 6.08 6.54 -2.28
N GLU A 37 5.68 6.82 -1.04
CA GLU A 37 6.18 7.99 -0.29
C GLU A 37 7.67 7.85 0.07
N GLU A 38 8.17 6.64 0.34
CA GLU A 38 9.62 6.44 0.55
C GLU A 38 10.46 6.71 -0.72
N THR A 39 9.92 6.43 -1.92
CA THR A 39 10.62 6.78 -3.17
C THR A 39 10.57 8.26 -3.53
N THR A 40 9.65 9.03 -2.93
CA THR A 40 9.49 10.48 -3.18
C THR A 40 9.95 11.33 -1.99
N ALA A 41 10.68 10.75 -1.04
CA ALA A 41 11.26 11.43 0.10
C ALA A 41 12.78 11.19 0.23
N THR A 42 13.47 10.87 -0.86
CA THR A 42 14.96 10.86 -0.92
C THR A 42 15.54 12.17 -1.47
N GLU A 43 14.72 13.13 -1.90
CA GLU A 43 15.16 14.50 -2.18
C GLU A 43 14.26 15.49 -1.43
N THR A 44 14.59 15.79 -0.17
CA THR A 44 14.71 17.14 0.40
C THR A 44 14.79 17.01 1.92
N THR A 45 16.02 17.14 2.43
CA THR A 45 16.41 17.84 3.67
C THR A 45 17.52 17.09 4.39
N THR A 46 18.74 17.28 3.90
CA THR A 46 19.92 17.41 4.75
C THR A 46 19.61 18.48 5.80
N HIS A 47 19.46 18.10 7.07
CA HIS A 47 19.58 19.03 8.18
C HIS A 47 20.77 18.61 9.04
N THR A 48 21.95 19.01 8.58
CA THR A 48 23.09 19.26 9.46
C THR A 48 22.68 20.35 10.45
N LYS A 49 22.81 20.09 11.75
CA LYS A 49 23.19 21.15 12.68
C LYS A 49 24.01 20.55 13.81
N GLU A 50 25.32 20.74 13.65
CA GLU A 50 26.31 20.76 14.71
C GLU A 50 25.94 21.84 15.74
N ALA A 51 26.15 21.54 17.02
CA ALA A 51 26.31 22.51 18.10
C ALA A 51 27.27 21.91 19.14
#